data_AF-A0A2R6I8A6-F1
#
_entry.id   AF-A0A2R6I8A6-F1
#
_cell.length_a   1.000
_cell.length_b   1.000
_cell.length_c   1.000
_cell.angle_alpha   90.00
_cell.angle_beta   90.00
_cell.angle_gamma   90.00
#
_symmetry.space_group_name_H-M   'P 1'
#
loop_
_entity.id
_entity.type
_entity.pdbx_description
1 polymer ?
#
loop_
_entity_poly.entity_id
_entity_poly.type
_entity_poly.pdbx_seq_one_letter_code
_entity_poly.pdbx_strand_id
1 'polypeptide(L)' 'MAFDVSDAVLSADGERELEVSEGRVEMRVRDEGPRLVDFEAVFAAASRDRLFAGGVGRGE' A
#
# COMPACT_ATOMS: atom_id res chain seq x y z
N MET A 1 2.64 4.13 19.52
CA MET A 1 1.58 4.88 20.23
C MET A 1 0.66 3.87 20.88
N ALA A 2 0.23 4.08 22.13
CA ALA A 2 -0.66 3.16 22.84
C ALA A 2 -1.73 3.92 23.62
N PHE A 3 -2.94 3.36 23.67
CA PHE A 3 -4.07 3.92 24.41
C PHE A 3 -5.01 2.81 24.89
N ASP A 4 -5.64 3.02 26.05
CA ASP A 4 -6.64 2.12 26.61
C ASP A 4 -8.04 2.60 26.17
N VAL A 5 -8.94 1.68 25.85
CA VAL A 5 -10.30 1.95 25.35
C VAL A 5 -11.32 1.11 26.11
N SER A 6 -12.47 1.72 26.44
CA SER A 6 -13.63 0.98 26.96
C SER A 6 -14.39 0.30 25.82
N ASP A 7 -14.72 1.02 24.75
CA ASP A 7 -15.31 0.48 23.52
C ASP A 7 -14.81 1.28 22.31
N ALA A 8 -14.36 0.60 21.25
CA ALA A 8 -13.88 1.22 20.03
C ALA A 8 -14.01 0.29 18.81
N VAL A 9 -14.12 0.88 17.62
CA VAL A 9 -13.95 0.19 16.34
C VAL A 9 -12.66 0.68 15.69
N LEU A 10 -11.75 -0.25 15.42
CA LEU A 10 -10.51 0.00 14.69
C LEU A 10 -10.74 -0.30 13.21
N SER A 11 -10.62 0.71 12.35
CA SER A 11 -10.63 0.54 10.90
C SER A 11 -9.23 0.65 10.33
N ALA A 12 -8.86 -0.30 9.47
CA ALA A 12 -7.66 -0.24 8.64
C ALA A 12 -8.11 -0.17 7.19
N ASP A 13 -7.43 0.66 6.39
CA ASP A 13 -7.61 0.85 4.93
C ASP A 13 -9.03 1.11 4.38
N GLY A 14 -10.03 1.23 5.25
CA GLY A 14 -11.43 1.45 4.88
C GLY A 14 -12.22 0.17 4.63
N GLU A 15 -11.57 -1.00 4.58
CA GLU A 15 -12.22 -2.28 4.28
C GLU A 15 -12.22 -3.23 5.48
N ARG A 16 -11.30 -3.04 6.43
CA ARG A 16 -11.11 -3.97 7.56
C ARG A 16 -11.45 -3.30 8.87
N GLU A 17 -12.32 -3.96 9.65
CA GLU A 17 -12.79 -3.46 10.94
C GLU A 17 -12.57 -4.47 12.07
N LEU A 18 -12.27 -3.97 13.27
CA LEU A 18 -12.15 -4.75 14.50
C LEU A 18 -12.80 -4.01 15.66
N GLU A 19 -13.82 -4.60 16.26
CA GLU A 19 -14.44 -4.11 17.49
C GLU A 19 -13.59 -4.54 18.70
N VAL A 20 -13.36 -3.60 19.61
CA VAL A 20 -12.54 -3.77 20.82
C VAL A 20 -13.32 -3.23 22.00
N SER A 21 -13.51 -4.08 23.02
CA SER A 21 -14.06 -3.68 24.31
C SER A 21 -13.06 -3.97 25.43
N GLU A 22 -12.97 -3.06 26.40
CA GLU A 22 -12.11 -3.11 27.60
C GLU A 22 -10.67 -3.55 27.28
N GLY A 23 -10.01 -2.81 26.38
CA GLY A 23 -8.76 -3.23 25.76
C GLY A 23 -7.70 -2.15 25.65
N ARG A 24 -6.48 -2.57 25.31
CA ARG A 24 -5.35 -1.67 25.00
C ARG A 24 -4.98 -1.81 23.53
N VAL A 25 -4.93 -0.68 22.83
CA VAL A 25 -4.56 -0.61 21.43
C VAL A 25 -3.13 -0.09 21.30
N GLU A 26 -2.31 -0.79 20.53
CA GLU A 26 -0.92 -0.42 20.28
C GLU A 26 -0.63 -0.31 18.78
N MET A 27 -0.23 0.88 18.34
CA MET A 27 0.18 1.17 16.96
C MET A 27 1.69 1.27 16.85
N ARG A 28 2.24 0.54 15.87
CA ARG A 28 3.67 0.47 15.56
C ARG A 28 3.87 0.43 14.05
N VAL A 29 4.86 1.18 13.57
CA VAL A 29 5.28 1.14 12.16
C VAL A 29 5.89 -0.23 11.89
N ARG A 30 5.54 -0.84 10.74
CA ARG A 30 6.10 -2.11 10.28
C ARG A 30 7.10 -1.84 9.16
N ASP A 31 8.31 -2.38 9.29
CA ASP A 31 9.38 -2.19 8.30
C ASP A 31 9.06 -2.88 6.96
N GLU A 32 8.24 -3.92 7.01
CA GLU A 32 7.74 -4.72 5.88
C GLU A 32 6.47 -4.14 5.22
N GLY A 33 6.16 -2.87 5.48
CA GLY A 33 5.02 -2.19 4.88
C GLY A 33 5.18 -1.92 3.37
N PRO A 34 4.07 -1.59 2.67
CA PRO A 34 4.10 -1.24 1.25
C PRO A 34 5.07 -0.08 1.00
N ARG A 35 5.77 -0.15 -0.14
CA ARG A 35 6.68 0.90 -0.59
C ARG A 35 5.96 1.80 -1.59
N LEU A 36 6.08 3.10 -1.38
CA LEU A 36 5.68 4.06 -2.41
C LEU A 36 6.69 3.98 -3.56
N VAL A 37 6.16 3.89 -4.78
CA VAL A 37 6.97 3.81 -6.00
C VAL A 37 6.69 5.04 -6.83
N ASP A 38 7.76 5.70 -7.28
CA ASP A 38 7.67 6.74 -8.30
C ASP A 38 7.37 6.07 -9.65
N PHE A 39 6.11 6.18 -10.06
CA PHE A 39 5.61 5.60 -11.30
C PHE A 39 6.38 6.11 -12.52
N GLU A 40 6.63 7.41 -12.61
CA GLU A 40 7.28 8.00 -13.77
C GLU A 40 8.74 7.52 -13.89
N ALA A 41 9.46 7.50 -12.76
CA ALA A 41 10.84 7.02 -12.74
C ALA A 41 10.94 5.54 -13.15
N VAL A 42 10.02 4.69 -12.67
CA VAL A 42 9.98 3.26 -13.01
C VAL A 42 9.68 3.05 -14.49
N PHE A 43 8.69 3.75 -15.04
CA PHE A 43 8.33 3.58 -16.46
C PHE A 43 9.41 4.13 -17.39
N ALA A 44 10.05 5.25 -17.02
CA ALA A 44 11.19 5.78 -17.78
C ALA A 44 12.37 4.78 -17.77
N ALA A 45 12.66 4.14 -16.63
CA ALA A 45 13.68 3.10 -16.54
C ALA A 45 13.34 1.88 -17.41
N ALA A 46 12.12 1.35 -17.29
CA ALA A 46 11.67 0.22 -18.07
C ALA A 46 11.70 0.48 -19.59
N SER A 47 11.40 1.71 -20.02
CA SER A 47 11.51 2.12 -21.41
C SER A 47 12.96 2.11 -21.90
N ARG A 48 13.89 2.68 -21.12
CA ARG A 48 15.33 2.65 -21.43
C ARG A 48 15.86 1.21 -21.52
N ASP A 49 15.41 0.35 -20.62
CA ASP A 49 15.83 -1.05 -20.51
C ASP A 49 15.09 -1.96 -21.52
N ARG A 50 14.22 -1.39 -22.37
CA ARG A 50 13.42 -2.09 -23.38
C ARG A 50 12.58 -3.24 -22.81
N LEU A 51 12.08 -3.07 -21.59
CA LEU A 51 11.24 -4.05 -20.91
C LEU A 51 9.78 -4.04 -21.41
N PHE A 52 9.39 -3.05 -22.20
CA PHE A 52 8.10 -3.02 -22.88
C PHE A 52 8.21 -3.68 -24.27
N ALA A 53 7.38 -4.69 -24.54
CA ALA A 53 7.29 -5.29 -25.86
C ALA A 53 6.72 -4.27 -26.87
N GLY A 54 7.49 -3.97 -27.91
CA GLY A 54 7.12 -3.02 -28.97
C GLY A 54 5.95 -3.53 -29.81
N GLY A 55 4.73 -3.22 -29.39
CA GLY A 55 3.54 -3.34 -30.24
C GLY A 55 3.45 -2.13 -31.19
N VAL A 56 4.16 -2.16 -32.30
CA VAL A 56 3.80 -1.35 -33.48
C VAL A 56 3.56 -2.32 -34.64
N GLY A 57 2.39 -2.96 -34.63
CA GLY A 57 1.83 -3.51 -35.84
C GLY A 57 1.43 -2.33 -36.74
N ARG A 58 2.29 -1.97 -37.71
CA ARG A 58 1.82 -1.22 -38.87
C ARG A 58 0.85 -2.13 -39.61
N GLY A 59 -0.40 -1.71 -39.69
CA GLY A 59 -1.35 -2.30 -40.62
C GLY A 59 -0.82 -2.15 -42.05
N GLU A 60 -0.74 -3.28 -42.74
CA GLU A 60 -0.83 -3.36 -44.19
C GLU A 60 -2.23 -3.86 -44.55
#